data_AF-A0A559GPN8-F1
#
_entry.id   AF-A0A559GPN8-F1
#
_cell.length_a   1.000
_cell.length_b   1.000
_cell.length_c   1.000
_cell.angle_alpha   90.00
_cell.angle_beta   90.00
_cell.angle_gamma   90.00
#
_symmetry.space_group_name_H-M   'P 1'
#
loop_
_entity.id
_entity.type
_entity.pdbx_description
1 polymer ?
#
loop_
_entity_poly.entity_id
_entity_poly.type
_entity_poly.pdbx_seq_one_letter_code
_entity_poly.pdbx_strand_id
1 'polypeptide(L)'
;LTKEMKTSFIDYAMSVIVARALPDVRDGLKPVHRRILYGMNELGVTPDKPHKKSARITGDVMGKYHPHGDSSIYEAMVRMAQWWSYRYMLVDGHGNFGSMDGDGAAAQRYTEARMSKIALEMLRDISKNTVDFVDNYDANEREPLVLPARFPNLLVNGATGIAVGMATNIPPHNLGETIDAVKLFMDNPEVTTKDLMEVLPGPDFPTGALVMGKSGIHKAY
;
A
#
# COMPACT_ATOMS: atom_id res chain seq x y z
N LEU A 1 11.84 -25.41 -27.91
CA LEU A 1 12.45 -24.18 -27.36
C LEU A 1 11.51 -22.97 -27.42
N THR A 2 11.05 -22.53 -28.60
CA THR A 2 10.25 -21.30 -28.77
C THR A 2 8.90 -21.31 -28.03
N LYS A 3 8.19 -22.45 -28.05
CA LYS A 3 6.92 -22.61 -27.32
C LYS A 3 7.11 -22.57 -25.80
N GLU A 4 8.17 -23.21 -25.31
CA GLU A 4 8.50 -23.24 -23.89
C GLU A 4 8.86 -21.85 -23.38
N MET A 5 9.79 -21.17 -24.07
CA MET A 5 10.18 -19.79 -23.76
C MET A 5 8.98 -18.85 -23.71
N LYS A 6 8.07 -18.95 -24.68
CA LYS A 6 6.85 -18.12 -24.72
C LYS A 6 5.95 -18.38 -23.51
N THR A 7 5.76 -19.64 -23.15
CA THR A 7 4.87 -20.03 -22.05
C THR A 7 5.44 -19.55 -20.72
N SER A 8 6.71 -19.89 -20.43
CA SER A 8 7.37 -19.47 -19.20
C SER A 8 7.48 -17.94 -19.06
N PHE A 9 7.71 -17.23 -20.16
CA PHE A 9 7.73 -15.76 -20.14
C PHE A 9 6.35 -15.16 -19.85
N ILE A 10 5.28 -15.70 -20.44
CA ILE A 10 3.91 -15.24 -20.19
C ILE A 10 3.53 -15.48 -18.74
N ASP A 11 3.79 -16.67 -18.20
CA ASP A 11 3.45 -17.01 -16.81
C ASP A 11 4.17 -16.09 -15.82
N TYR A 12 5.47 -15.86 -16.04
CA TYR A 12 6.24 -14.93 -15.24
C TYR A 12 5.69 -13.50 -15.35
N ALA A 13 5.46 -13.00 -16.58
CA ALA A 13 4.96 -11.66 -16.82
C ALA A 13 3.60 -11.42 -16.14
N MET A 14 2.68 -12.37 -16.28
CA MET A 14 1.37 -12.31 -15.64
C MET A 14 1.48 -12.31 -14.12
N SER A 15 2.35 -13.14 -13.54
CA SER A 15 2.57 -13.16 -12.08
C SER A 15 3.08 -11.81 -11.57
N VAL A 16 3.98 -11.15 -12.31
CA VAL A 16 4.56 -9.87 -11.91
C VAL A 16 3.53 -8.74 -12.04
N ILE A 17 2.74 -8.74 -13.12
CA ILE A 17 1.72 -7.71 -13.34
C ILE A 17 0.62 -7.80 -12.28
N VAL A 18 0.05 -8.99 -12.07
CA VAL A 18 -1.15 -9.17 -11.24
C VAL A 18 -0.83 -9.28 -9.75
N ALA A 19 0.28 -9.94 -9.39
CA ALA A 19 0.54 -10.36 -8.01
C ALA A 19 1.81 -9.75 -7.40
N ARG A 20 2.42 -8.74 -8.03
CA ARG A 20 3.63 -8.11 -7.48
C ARG A 20 3.70 -6.60 -7.68
N ALA A 21 3.71 -6.14 -8.92
CA ALA A 21 4.21 -4.82 -9.25
C ALA A 21 3.15 -3.72 -9.12
N LEU A 22 1.91 -4.02 -9.45
CA LEU A 22 0.81 -3.05 -9.50
C LEU A 22 -0.10 -3.18 -8.27
N PRO A 23 -0.64 -2.06 -7.75
CA PRO A 23 -1.63 -2.09 -6.68
C PRO A 23 -3.02 -2.52 -7.21
N ASP A 24 -3.88 -3.00 -6.31
CA ASP A 24 -5.32 -3.12 -6.60
C ASP A 24 -5.99 -1.75 -6.46
N VAL A 25 -6.93 -1.42 -7.35
CA VAL A 25 -7.60 -0.11 -7.35
C VAL A 25 -8.47 0.12 -6.11
N ARG A 26 -8.99 -0.96 -5.51
CA ARG A 26 -9.97 -0.91 -4.41
C ARG A 26 -9.35 -0.50 -3.08
N ASP A 27 -8.12 -0.95 -2.81
CA ASP A 27 -7.41 -0.64 -1.56
C ASP A 27 -6.07 0.08 -1.76
N GLY A 28 -5.61 0.21 -3.01
CA GLY A 28 -4.34 0.84 -3.33
C GLY A 28 -3.11 0.06 -2.89
N LEU A 29 -3.23 -1.23 -2.57
CA LEU A 29 -2.14 -2.04 -2.05
C LEU A 29 -1.62 -3.07 -3.05
N LYS A 30 -0.30 -3.26 -3.02
CA LYS A 30 0.37 -4.44 -3.59
C LYS A 30 0.21 -5.61 -2.63
N PRO A 31 0.33 -6.87 -3.08
CA PRO A 31 0.17 -8.03 -2.22
C PRO A 31 1.07 -8.03 -0.97
N VAL A 32 2.34 -7.59 -1.08
CA VAL A 32 3.24 -7.50 0.09
C VAL A 32 2.71 -6.53 1.16
N HIS A 33 2.22 -5.35 0.76
CA HIS A 33 1.69 -4.36 1.71
C HIS A 33 0.42 -4.87 2.39
N ARG A 34 -0.48 -5.49 1.61
CA ARG A 34 -1.72 -6.09 2.12
C ARG A 34 -1.44 -7.18 3.15
N ARG A 35 -0.52 -8.08 2.84
CA ARG A 35 -0.11 -9.19 3.72
C ARG A 35 0.58 -8.70 4.99
N ILE A 36 1.37 -7.62 4.91
CA ILE A 36 1.96 -6.99 6.11
C ILE A 36 0.86 -6.46 7.03
N LEU A 37 -0.08 -5.65 6.52
CA LEU A 37 -1.16 -5.10 7.35
C LEU A 37 -2.08 -6.18 7.91
N TYR A 38 -2.42 -7.19 7.08
CA TYR A 38 -3.22 -8.33 7.54
C TYR A 38 -2.48 -9.15 8.60
N GLY A 39 -1.20 -9.51 8.38
CA GLY A 39 -0.40 -10.22 9.38
C GLY A 39 -0.20 -9.41 10.67
N MET A 40 -0.08 -8.09 10.58
CA MET A 40 -0.06 -7.20 11.74
C MET A 40 -1.38 -7.22 12.51
N ASN A 41 -2.53 -7.28 11.81
CA ASN A 41 -3.84 -7.46 12.43
C ASN A 41 -3.96 -8.81 13.16
N GLU A 42 -3.58 -9.90 12.50
CA GLU A 42 -3.63 -11.27 13.07
C GLU A 42 -2.68 -11.42 14.27
N LEU A 43 -1.53 -10.76 14.24
CA LEU A 43 -0.61 -10.69 15.38
C LEU A 43 -1.12 -9.79 16.52
N GLY A 44 -2.19 -9.04 16.32
CA GLY A 44 -2.73 -8.10 17.29
C GLY A 44 -1.79 -6.94 17.60
N VAL A 45 -1.00 -6.46 16.63
CA VAL A 45 -0.13 -5.27 16.80
C VAL A 45 -0.88 -4.00 16.40
N THR A 46 -2.04 -3.79 17.02
CA THR A 46 -2.88 -2.61 16.86
C THR A 46 -2.30 -1.39 17.60
N PRO A 47 -2.74 -0.16 17.27
CA PRO A 47 -2.22 1.07 17.88
C PRO A 47 -2.38 1.16 19.41
N ASP A 48 -3.34 0.46 20.00
CA ASP A 48 -3.54 0.39 21.45
C ASP A 48 -2.58 -0.58 22.15
N LYS A 49 -1.85 -1.40 21.40
CA LYS A 49 -0.89 -2.38 21.94
C LYS A 49 0.55 -1.86 21.86
N PRO A 50 1.46 -2.40 22.68
CA PRO A 50 2.90 -2.15 22.55
C PRO A 50 3.42 -2.62 21.19
N HIS A 51 4.54 -2.02 20.75
CA HIS A 51 5.25 -2.47 19.57
C HIS A 51 5.76 -3.91 19.74
N LYS A 52 5.90 -4.65 18.63
CA LYS A 52 6.59 -5.94 18.60
C LYS A 52 7.82 -5.85 17.71
N LYS A 53 8.83 -6.68 17.98
CA LYS A 53 10.03 -6.77 17.14
C LYS A 53 9.66 -7.00 15.68
N SER A 54 10.25 -6.21 14.79
CA SER A 54 10.01 -6.28 13.35
C SER A 54 10.27 -7.68 12.81
N ALA A 55 11.32 -8.37 13.30
CA ALA A 55 11.63 -9.74 12.93
C ALA A 55 10.46 -10.73 13.18
N ARG A 56 9.65 -10.51 14.22
CA ARG A 56 8.47 -11.34 14.49
C ARG A 56 7.36 -11.08 13.48
N ILE A 57 7.14 -9.82 13.11
CA ILE A 57 6.13 -9.42 12.12
C ILE A 57 6.52 -9.97 10.75
N THR A 58 7.75 -9.71 10.31
CA THR A 58 8.30 -10.22 9.06
C THR A 58 8.22 -11.74 8.98
N GLY A 59 8.62 -12.45 10.04
CA GLY A 59 8.59 -13.91 10.09
C GLY A 59 7.19 -14.51 9.98
N ASP A 60 6.19 -13.92 10.66
CA ASP A 60 4.80 -14.40 10.58
C ASP A 60 4.20 -14.14 9.20
N VAL A 61 4.42 -12.94 8.64
CA VAL A 61 3.97 -12.60 7.28
C VAL A 61 4.61 -13.52 6.24
N MET A 62 5.91 -13.79 6.37
CA MET A 62 6.63 -14.70 5.47
C MET A 62 6.09 -16.13 5.56
N GLY A 63 5.97 -16.66 6.78
CA GLY A 63 5.59 -18.05 7.02
C GLY A 63 4.13 -18.37 6.71
N LYS A 64 3.24 -17.38 6.70
CA LYS A 64 1.80 -17.60 6.44
C LYS A 64 1.34 -17.10 5.08
N TYR A 65 1.81 -15.94 4.63
CA TYR A 65 1.17 -15.24 3.52
C TYR A 65 2.12 -14.89 2.37
N HIS A 66 3.39 -14.60 2.63
CA HIS A 66 4.31 -14.05 1.63
C HIS A 66 5.56 -14.94 1.45
N PRO A 67 5.54 -15.92 0.51
CA PRO A 67 6.62 -16.89 0.32
C PRO A 67 7.81 -16.30 -0.48
N HIS A 68 8.27 -15.14 -0.06
CA HIS A 68 9.41 -14.40 -0.63
C HIS A 68 10.35 -13.95 0.49
N GLY A 69 11.54 -13.47 0.11
CA GLY A 69 12.60 -13.14 1.06
C GLY A 69 12.15 -12.13 2.12
N ASP A 70 12.58 -12.36 3.37
CA ASP A 70 12.29 -11.54 4.54
C ASP A 70 12.70 -10.06 4.35
N SER A 71 13.81 -9.82 3.63
CA SER A 71 14.28 -8.49 3.27
C SER A 71 13.21 -7.68 2.53
N SER A 72 12.53 -8.26 1.53
CA SER A 72 11.51 -7.56 0.75
C SER A 72 10.29 -7.17 1.58
N ILE A 73 9.91 -8.01 2.54
CA ILE A 73 8.82 -7.76 3.48
C ILE A 73 9.22 -6.66 4.47
N TYR A 74 10.41 -6.77 5.07
CA TYR A 74 10.92 -5.79 6.02
C TYR A 74 11.09 -4.41 5.37
N GLU A 75 11.68 -4.33 4.18
CA GLU A 75 11.84 -3.07 3.43
C GLU A 75 10.49 -2.43 3.08
N ALA A 76 9.49 -3.23 2.68
CA ALA A 76 8.15 -2.74 2.43
C ALA A 76 7.50 -2.17 3.71
N MET A 77 7.66 -2.86 4.85
CA MET A 77 7.18 -2.39 6.15
C MET A 77 7.89 -1.10 6.60
N VAL A 78 9.21 -1.03 6.40
CA VAL A 78 10.02 0.16 6.71
C VAL A 78 9.53 1.36 5.91
N ARG A 79 9.31 1.21 4.60
CA ARG A 79 8.78 2.31 3.76
C ARG A 79 7.41 2.80 4.25
N MET A 80 6.52 1.90 4.68
CA MET A 80 5.21 2.27 5.24
C MET A 80 5.29 3.02 6.57
N ALA A 81 6.45 3.03 7.23
CA ALA A 81 6.72 3.72 8.49
C ALA A 81 7.51 5.04 8.32
N GLN A 82 7.90 5.39 7.09
CA GLN A 82 8.70 6.58 6.81
C GLN A 82 7.80 7.73 6.34
N TRP A 83 7.76 8.83 7.11
CA TRP A 83 6.87 9.97 6.82
C TRP A 83 7.19 10.68 5.51
N TRP A 84 8.45 10.64 5.04
CA TRP A 84 8.85 11.19 3.73
C TRP A 84 8.53 10.25 2.56
N SER A 85 8.20 8.97 2.83
CA SER A 85 7.83 7.98 1.81
C SER A 85 6.32 7.82 1.68
N TYR A 86 5.59 7.81 2.80
CA TYR A 86 4.14 7.67 2.83
C TYR A 86 3.51 8.97 3.33
N ARG A 87 2.58 9.53 2.55
CA ARG A 87 1.86 10.76 2.93
C ARG A 87 1.04 10.58 4.20
N TYR A 88 0.49 9.37 4.39
CA TYR A 88 -0.19 8.90 5.59
C TYR A 88 0.34 7.50 5.94
N MET A 89 1.29 7.46 6.87
CA MET A 89 1.97 6.22 7.31
C MET A 89 0.97 5.18 7.80
N LEU A 90 1.15 3.93 7.38
CA LEU A 90 0.32 2.79 7.80
C LEU A 90 0.99 1.98 8.93
N VAL A 91 2.27 2.23 9.18
CA VAL A 91 3.06 1.59 10.24
C VAL A 91 3.60 2.65 11.19
N ASP A 92 3.47 2.40 12.49
CA ASP A 92 4.13 3.13 13.58
C ASP A 92 5.37 2.35 13.99
N GLY A 93 6.54 2.92 13.73
CA GLY A 93 7.85 2.28 13.92
C GLY A 93 8.59 2.87 15.12
N HIS A 94 9.26 2.00 15.89
CA HIS A 94 10.12 2.37 17.01
C HIS A 94 11.56 1.87 16.76
N GLY A 95 12.52 2.80 16.84
CA GLY A 95 13.93 2.58 16.51
C GLY A 95 14.35 3.33 15.24
N ASN A 96 15.52 2.98 14.69
CA ASN A 96 16.01 3.60 13.46
C ASN A 96 15.34 2.98 12.22
N PHE A 97 14.42 3.72 11.61
CA PHE A 97 13.74 3.37 10.36
C PHE A 97 14.33 4.08 9.13
N GLY A 98 15.55 4.61 9.22
CA GLY A 98 16.26 5.30 8.15
C GLY A 98 16.09 6.83 8.22
N SER A 99 16.61 7.51 7.19
CA SER A 99 16.59 8.97 7.07
C SER A 99 16.27 9.43 5.65
N MET A 100 15.95 10.71 5.48
CA MET A 100 15.79 11.33 4.16
C MET A 100 17.12 11.41 3.39
N ASP A 101 18.25 11.41 4.09
CA ASP A 101 19.61 11.48 3.52
C ASP A 101 20.03 10.16 2.85
N GLY A 102 19.20 9.11 2.98
CA GLY A 102 19.40 7.82 2.33
C GLY A 102 19.94 6.72 3.25
N ASP A 103 20.08 6.99 4.55
CA ASP A 103 20.45 5.94 5.50
C ASP A 103 19.36 4.88 5.59
N GLY A 104 19.76 3.62 5.47
CA GLY A 104 18.86 2.49 5.63
C GLY A 104 18.38 2.33 7.07
N ALA A 105 17.24 1.64 7.23
CA ALA A 105 16.77 1.25 8.55
C ALA A 105 17.77 0.29 9.23
N ALA A 106 17.80 0.32 10.56
CA ALA A 106 18.51 -0.70 11.33
C ALA A 106 17.92 -2.09 11.05
N ALA A 107 18.70 -3.15 11.29
CA ALA A 107 18.23 -4.52 11.10
C ALA A 107 16.97 -4.82 11.94
N GLN A 108 16.09 -5.69 11.42
CA GLN A 108 14.79 -6.06 12.02
C GLN A 108 14.83 -6.61 13.46
N ARG A 109 16.02 -6.96 13.97
CA ARG A 109 16.25 -7.33 15.38
C ARG A 109 16.27 -6.13 16.34
N TYR A 110 16.54 -4.93 15.82
CA TYR A 110 16.64 -3.70 16.59
C TYR A 110 15.35 -2.89 16.55
N THR A 111 14.65 -2.88 15.42
CA THR A 111 13.41 -2.15 15.25
C THR A 111 12.20 -2.91 15.78
N GLU A 112 11.19 -2.14 16.17
CA GLU A 112 9.86 -2.63 16.56
C GLU A 112 8.81 -1.86 15.76
N ALA A 113 7.65 -2.48 15.52
CA ALA A 113 6.57 -1.87 14.77
C ALA A 113 5.20 -2.26 15.33
N ARG A 114 4.21 -1.43 15.04
CA ARG A 114 2.77 -1.69 15.18
C ARG A 114 2.01 -0.90 14.11
N MET A 115 0.70 -1.12 13.99
CA MET A 115 -0.11 -0.38 13.03
C MET A 115 -0.26 1.08 13.46
N SER A 116 -0.29 1.99 12.48
CA SER A 116 -0.70 3.37 12.74
C SER A 116 -2.21 3.45 13.00
N LYS A 117 -2.69 4.55 13.58
CA LYS A 117 -4.14 4.73 13.81
C LYS A 117 -4.96 4.66 12.53
N ILE A 118 -4.48 5.27 11.44
CA ILE A 118 -5.19 5.27 10.15
C ILE A 118 -5.16 3.89 9.47
N ALA A 119 -4.16 3.04 9.75
CA ALA A 119 -4.15 1.67 9.21
C ALA A 119 -5.31 0.81 9.72
N LEU A 120 -5.91 1.13 10.87
CA LEU A 120 -7.14 0.48 11.31
C LEU A 120 -8.30 0.73 10.34
N GLU A 121 -8.34 1.88 9.66
CA GLU A 121 -9.35 2.17 8.63
C GLU A 121 -9.17 1.30 7.39
N MET A 122 -7.96 0.81 7.12
CA MET A 122 -7.75 -0.18 6.05
C MET A 122 -8.41 -1.51 6.38
N LEU A 123 -8.37 -1.93 7.65
CA LEU A 123 -8.80 -3.26 8.12
C LEU A 123 -10.17 -3.26 8.79
N ARG A 124 -10.81 -2.10 8.93
CA ARG A 124 -12.06 -1.94 9.68
C ARG A 124 -13.14 -2.86 9.10
N ASP A 125 -13.76 -3.64 10.00
CA ASP A 125 -14.82 -4.63 9.70
C ASP A 125 -14.39 -5.84 8.86
N ILE A 126 -13.09 -6.11 8.70
CA ILE A 126 -12.61 -7.25 7.89
C ILE A 126 -13.16 -8.62 8.37
N SER A 127 -13.47 -8.77 9.65
CA SER A 127 -14.06 -9.98 10.24
C SER A 127 -15.57 -10.14 10.03
N LYS A 128 -16.24 -9.15 9.40
CA LYS A 128 -17.69 -9.16 9.16
C LYS A 128 -18.05 -9.62 7.74
N ASN A 129 -17.21 -10.48 7.13
CA ASN A 129 -17.39 -10.98 5.77
C ASN A 129 -17.56 -9.85 4.73
N THR A 130 -16.79 -8.77 4.87
CA THR A 130 -16.86 -7.60 3.99
C THR A 130 -15.98 -7.72 2.75
N VAL A 131 -15.05 -8.69 2.75
CA VAL A 131 -14.12 -8.96 1.66
C VAL A 131 -13.96 -10.46 1.49
N ASP A 132 -13.66 -10.88 0.27
CA ASP A 132 -13.40 -12.28 -0.04
C ASP A 132 -12.00 -12.70 0.45
N PHE A 133 -11.91 -13.95 0.91
CA PHE A 133 -10.69 -14.59 1.35
C PHE A 133 -10.34 -15.76 0.43
N VAL A 134 -9.06 -15.93 0.15
CA VAL A 134 -8.52 -17.07 -0.58
C VAL A 134 -7.57 -17.86 0.29
N ASP A 135 -7.32 -19.10 -0.10
CA ASP A 135 -6.27 -19.91 0.51
C ASP A 135 -4.90 -19.29 0.23
N ASN A 136 -3.99 -19.40 1.20
CA ASN A 136 -2.62 -18.98 1.03
C ASN A 136 -1.83 -19.97 0.12
N TYR A 137 -0.53 -19.73 -0.03
CA TYR A 137 0.29 -20.46 -1.00
C TYR A 137 0.48 -21.97 -0.69
N ASP A 138 0.30 -22.40 0.55
CA ASP A 138 0.38 -23.81 0.97
C ASP A 138 -0.98 -24.41 1.39
N ALA A 139 -2.06 -23.64 1.20
CA ALA A 139 -3.44 -23.97 1.53
C ALA A 139 -3.71 -24.32 3.02
N ASN A 140 -2.86 -23.88 3.95
CA ASN A 140 -3.05 -24.07 5.39
C ASN A 140 -3.63 -22.85 6.11
N GLU A 141 -3.58 -21.67 5.48
CA GLU A 141 -4.07 -20.40 6.02
C GLU A 141 -4.96 -19.68 5.01
N ARG A 142 -5.66 -18.62 5.43
CA ARG A 142 -6.46 -17.77 4.54
C ARG A 142 -5.97 -16.33 4.55
N GLU A 143 -6.00 -15.68 3.39
CA GLU A 143 -5.64 -14.27 3.22
C GLU A 143 -6.71 -13.48 2.44
N PRO A 144 -6.91 -12.19 2.74
CA PRO A 144 -7.87 -11.36 2.03
C PRO A 144 -7.38 -11.00 0.63
N LEU A 145 -8.25 -11.08 -0.38
CA LEU A 145 -7.93 -10.61 -1.74
C LEU A 145 -7.71 -9.10 -1.78
N VAL A 146 -8.53 -8.36 -1.04
CA VAL A 146 -8.46 -6.90 -0.84
C VAL A 146 -8.81 -6.54 0.60
N LEU A 147 -8.40 -5.38 1.06
CA LEU A 147 -8.82 -4.85 2.36
C LEU A 147 -10.11 -4.02 2.24
N PRO A 148 -10.90 -3.87 3.33
CA PRO A 148 -12.07 -2.99 3.36
C PRO A 148 -11.80 -1.53 2.97
N ALA A 149 -10.59 -1.01 3.24
CA ALA A 149 -10.08 0.29 2.79
C ALA A 149 -11.10 1.45 2.94
N ARG A 150 -11.38 1.86 4.17
CA ARG A 150 -12.39 2.91 4.48
C ARG A 150 -11.95 4.34 4.16
N PHE A 151 -10.83 4.50 3.45
CA PHE A 151 -10.41 5.77 2.85
C PHE A 151 -9.72 5.49 1.50
N PRO A 152 -9.69 6.46 0.56
CA PRO A 152 -9.20 6.27 -0.80
C PRO A 152 -7.66 6.19 -0.87
N ASN A 153 -7.09 5.13 -0.28
CA ASN A 153 -5.65 4.97 -0.06
C ASN A 153 -4.81 5.03 -1.35
N LEU A 154 -5.31 4.53 -2.49
CA LEU A 154 -4.58 4.59 -3.76
C LEU A 154 -4.21 6.02 -4.14
N LEU A 155 -5.14 6.96 -4.04
CA LEU A 155 -4.90 8.36 -4.37
C LEU A 155 -4.16 9.07 -3.25
N VAL A 156 -4.53 8.78 -2.00
CA VAL A 156 -3.99 9.44 -0.81
C VAL A 156 -2.50 9.15 -0.62
N ASN A 157 -2.07 7.90 -0.71
CA ASN A 157 -0.67 7.52 -0.55
C ASN A 157 0.07 7.36 -1.89
N GLY A 158 -0.66 7.30 -3.00
CA GLY A 158 -0.07 7.06 -4.31
C GLY A 158 0.42 5.62 -4.48
N ALA A 159 1.04 5.36 -5.63
CA ALA A 159 1.66 4.08 -5.92
C ALA A 159 2.69 4.21 -7.03
N THR A 160 3.83 3.54 -6.87
CA THR A 160 4.83 3.39 -7.93
C THR A 160 5.14 1.92 -8.13
N GLY A 161 5.24 1.48 -9.37
CA GLY A 161 5.54 0.07 -9.68
C GLY A 161 6.00 -0.11 -11.12
N ILE A 162 6.97 -1.00 -11.31
CA ILE A 162 7.46 -1.40 -12.63
C ILE A 162 7.14 -2.88 -12.80
N ALA A 163 6.31 -3.19 -13.79
CA ALA A 163 5.90 -4.54 -14.15
C ALA A 163 6.58 -4.96 -15.46
N VAL A 164 6.22 -6.13 -15.98
CA VAL A 164 6.69 -6.56 -17.30
C VAL A 164 5.90 -5.82 -18.39
N GLY A 165 6.55 -4.90 -19.09
CA GLY A 165 5.95 -4.15 -20.21
C GLY A 165 5.08 -2.96 -19.82
N MET A 166 4.95 -2.64 -18.53
CA MET A 166 4.18 -1.48 -18.05
C MET A 166 4.74 -0.95 -16.73
N ALA A 167 4.40 0.30 -16.40
CA ALA A 167 4.73 0.93 -15.14
C ALA A 167 3.57 1.81 -14.66
N THR A 168 3.48 2.02 -13.35
CA THR A 168 2.54 2.94 -12.72
C THR A 168 3.29 3.93 -11.85
N ASN A 169 2.82 5.18 -11.84
CA ASN A 169 3.31 6.23 -10.97
C ASN A 169 2.18 7.21 -10.66
N ILE A 170 1.59 7.05 -9.48
CA ILE A 170 0.47 7.85 -8.97
C ILE A 170 1.02 8.66 -7.79
N PRO A 171 0.97 10.00 -7.83
CA PRO A 171 1.44 10.81 -6.71
C PRO A 171 0.43 10.80 -5.55
N PRO A 172 0.89 11.05 -4.32
CA PRO A 172 0.02 11.16 -3.15
C PRO A 172 -0.86 12.41 -3.21
N HIS A 173 -1.99 12.38 -2.49
CA HIS A 173 -2.97 13.47 -2.41
C HIS A 173 -3.41 13.70 -0.97
N ASN A 174 -3.99 14.86 -0.72
CA ASN A 174 -4.53 15.20 0.58
C ASN A 174 -5.76 14.36 0.92
N LEU A 175 -5.84 13.82 2.14
CA LEU A 175 -6.94 12.97 2.56
C LEU A 175 -8.30 13.68 2.55
N GLY A 176 -8.35 14.94 3.00
CA GLY A 176 -9.60 15.72 3.05
C GLY A 176 -10.11 16.01 1.64
N GLU A 177 -9.25 16.59 0.80
CA GLU A 177 -9.57 16.90 -0.59
C GLU A 177 -10.00 15.66 -1.39
N THR A 178 -9.34 14.52 -1.17
CA THR A 178 -9.71 13.26 -1.84
C THR A 178 -11.08 12.76 -1.37
N ILE A 179 -11.41 12.86 -0.07
CA ILE A 179 -12.73 12.51 0.46
C ILE A 179 -13.80 13.47 -0.09
N ASP A 180 -13.52 14.76 -0.17
CA ASP A 180 -14.44 15.74 -0.72
C ASP A 180 -14.70 15.50 -2.22
N ALA A 181 -13.68 15.10 -2.99
CA ALA A 181 -13.84 14.67 -4.38
C ALA A 181 -14.71 13.42 -4.52
N VAL A 182 -14.52 12.42 -3.64
CA VAL A 182 -15.36 11.22 -3.60
C VAL A 182 -16.81 11.57 -3.29
N LYS A 183 -17.06 12.42 -2.29
CA LYS A 183 -18.40 12.88 -1.92
C LYS A 183 -19.06 13.69 -3.04
N LEU A 184 -18.30 14.57 -3.69
CA LEU A 184 -18.78 15.36 -4.83
C LEU A 184 -19.26 14.46 -5.97
N PHE A 185 -18.53 13.39 -6.28
CA PHE A 185 -18.94 12.39 -7.26
C PHE A 185 -20.16 11.57 -6.81
N MET A 186 -20.25 11.23 -5.52
CA MET A 186 -21.42 10.55 -4.97
C MET A 186 -22.70 11.39 -5.05
N ASP A 187 -22.58 12.70 -4.80
CA ASP A 187 -23.71 13.64 -4.83
C ASP A 187 -24.10 14.00 -6.27
N ASN A 188 -23.14 14.06 -7.19
CA ASN A 188 -23.36 14.34 -8.61
C ASN A 188 -22.52 13.40 -9.50
N PRO A 189 -23.11 12.30 -10.02
CA PRO A 189 -22.43 11.38 -10.92
C PRO A 189 -22.00 11.98 -12.28
N GLU A 190 -22.56 13.12 -12.69
CA GLU A 190 -22.23 13.82 -13.93
C GLU A 190 -21.15 14.90 -13.75
N VAL A 191 -20.51 14.94 -12.58
CA VAL A 191 -19.42 15.87 -12.26
C VAL A 191 -18.27 15.73 -13.27
N THR A 192 -17.77 16.84 -13.79
CA THR A 192 -16.65 16.82 -14.73
C THR A 192 -15.31 16.80 -14.00
N THR A 193 -14.24 16.42 -14.69
CA THR A 193 -12.87 16.51 -14.14
C THR A 193 -12.56 17.93 -13.63
N LYS A 194 -13.06 18.98 -14.30
CA LYS A 194 -12.83 20.36 -13.88
C LYS A 194 -13.48 20.67 -12.54
N ASP A 195 -14.68 20.17 -12.32
CA ASP A 195 -15.41 20.35 -11.06
C ASP A 195 -14.73 19.57 -9.93
N LEU A 196 -14.26 18.34 -10.20
CA LEU A 196 -13.45 17.56 -9.24
C LEU A 196 -12.16 18.30 -8.86
N MET A 197 -11.54 19.00 -9.82
CA MET A 197 -10.33 19.79 -9.56
C MET A 197 -10.58 21.04 -8.70
N GLU A 198 -11.82 21.46 -8.49
CA GLU A 198 -12.13 22.55 -7.54
C GLU A 198 -11.90 22.11 -6.09
N VAL A 199 -12.17 20.83 -5.78
CA VAL A 199 -11.99 20.24 -4.46
C VAL A 199 -10.73 19.40 -4.32
N LEU A 200 -10.14 18.96 -5.44
CA LEU A 200 -8.86 18.24 -5.51
C LEU A 200 -7.89 18.97 -6.45
N PRO A 201 -7.24 20.06 -5.99
CA PRO A 201 -6.47 20.94 -6.87
C PRO A 201 -5.23 20.27 -7.49
N GLY A 202 -4.69 19.24 -6.85
CA GLY A 202 -3.51 18.53 -7.32
C GLY A 202 -2.89 17.60 -6.27
N PRO A 203 -1.69 17.07 -6.57
CA PRO A 203 -0.93 16.23 -5.63
C PRO A 203 -0.47 16.94 -4.36
N ASP A 204 -0.34 16.18 -3.27
CA ASP A 204 0.15 16.62 -1.95
C ASP A 204 1.26 15.68 -1.47
N PHE A 205 2.52 16.06 -1.72
CA PHE A 205 3.69 15.26 -1.37
C PHE A 205 4.02 15.36 0.13
N PRO A 206 4.50 14.27 0.76
CA PRO A 206 4.85 14.26 2.18
C PRO A 206 5.92 15.28 2.57
N THR A 207 6.79 15.66 1.63
CA THR A 207 7.87 16.63 1.82
C THR A 207 7.47 18.06 1.40
N GLY A 208 6.27 18.27 0.90
CA GLY A 208 5.82 19.55 0.33
C GLY A 208 6.45 19.84 -1.03
N ALA A 209 7.13 20.99 -1.14
CA ALA A 209 7.65 21.61 -2.37
C ALA A 209 6.60 22.38 -3.21
N LEU A 210 7.03 22.86 -4.39
CA LEU A 210 6.24 23.71 -5.28
C LEU A 210 5.98 22.99 -6.60
N VAL A 211 4.72 23.00 -7.05
CA VAL A 211 4.32 22.46 -8.37
C VAL A 211 4.16 23.61 -9.36
N MET A 212 4.89 23.54 -10.47
CA MET A 212 4.86 24.54 -11.52
C MET A 212 3.97 24.07 -12.69
N GLY A 213 2.90 24.81 -12.95
CA GLY A 213 1.99 24.55 -14.07
C GLY A 213 0.87 23.56 -13.74
N LYS A 214 -0.38 24.04 -13.80
CA LYS A 214 -1.58 23.23 -13.54
C LYS A 214 -2.08 22.42 -14.74
N SER A 215 -1.62 22.76 -15.95
CA SER A 215 -2.05 22.08 -17.18
C SER A 215 -1.62 20.61 -17.23
N GLY A 216 -0.45 20.28 -16.68
CA GLY A 216 0.02 18.90 -16.55
C GLY A 216 -0.85 18.07 -15.63
N ILE A 217 -1.33 18.65 -14.52
CA ILE A 217 -2.24 18.01 -13.57
C ILE A 217 -3.58 17.72 -14.26
N HIS A 218 -4.19 18.72 -14.91
CA HIS A 218 -5.45 18.53 -15.63
C HIS A 218 -5.36 17.49 -16.74
N LYS A 219 -4.21 17.36 -17.41
CA LYS A 219 -4.03 16.32 -18.44
C LYS A 219 -3.85 14.92 -17.84
N ALA A 220 -3.33 14.83 -16.62
CA ALA A 220 -3.10 13.57 -15.92
C ALA A 220 -4.39 13.03 -15.27
N TYR A 221 -5.29 13.92 -14.85
CA TYR A 221 -6.66 13.60 -14.43
C TYR A 221 -7.59 13.40 -15.62
#